data_AF-A0A1A3CLI4-F1
#
_entry.id   AF-A0A1A3CLI4-F1
#
_cell.length_a   1.000
_cell.length_b   1.000
_cell.length_c   1.000
_cell.angle_alpha   90.00
_cell.angle_beta   90.00
_cell.angle_gamma   90.00
#
_symmetry.space_group_name_H-M   'P 1'
#
loop_
_entity.id
_entity.type
_entity.pdbx_description
1 polymer ?
#
loop_
_entity_poly.entity_id
_entity_poly.type
_entity_poly.pdbx_seq_one_letter_code
_entity_poly.pdbx_strand_id
1 'polypeptide(L)'
;MRVLRFLWQRVLAFDRLGSRIPQLIQIWLMEFFVVMPLMFFIGKVIDIRGAFGVPGTGERLDGTFWGALAVSLFFGFFFARSLVRPRVVQGTWTPTVHADIGPVTVYGGNRAWRVTYPYLTSHPSYALLLLITAPIPAVMFAATINQGDSTFYWRVCGIVGLIIIACMALARVLAWYVFKFGRRELDAQLRGLPISRRRLGWEIAWKPVLALMLLMYAIACLPLGGLWLKEKRTIARLPVVTVADTQHPGEYRRVTGTVASTSVYWAPQGLGRGGNNYAGAGVLVALRTGGEALLLAESMAVPDFKGMMAKVRNGELTATGKVIDAVSADQREYYGFDVGAFPAPPATGRVMLLLSEP
;
A
#
# COMPACT_ATOMS: atom_id res chain seq x y z
N MET A 1 -3.76 -31.29 17.07
CA MET A 1 -2.31 -31.35 16.72
C MET A 1 -1.97 -32.28 15.55
N ARG A 2 -2.46 -33.53 15.45
CA ARG A 2 -2.12 -34.45 14.32
C ARG A 2 -2.52 -33.92 12.93
N VAL A 3 -3.68 -33.27 12.79
CA VAL A 3 -4.14 -32.68 11.50
C VAL A 3 -3.27 -31.48 11.09
N LEU A 4 -2.89 -30.63 12.05
CA LEU A 4 -1.92 -29.55 11.84
C LEU A 4 -0.55 -30.10 11.45
N ARG A 5 -0.05 -31.14 12.13
CA ARG A 5 1.21 -31.83 11.79
C ARG A 5 1.16 -32.50 10.41
N PHE A 6 0.01 -33.05 10.03
CA PHE A 6 -0.24 -33.64 8.71
C PHE A 6 -0.29 -32.58 7.60
N LEU A 7 -1.00 -31.47 7.81
CA LEU A 7 -1.00 -30.30 6.92
C LEU A 7 0.42 -29.72 6.80
N TRP A 8 1.15 -29.63 7.90
CA TRP A 8 2.52 -29.10 7.98
C TRP A 8 3.55 -29.98 7.27
N GLN A 9 3.50 -31.30 7.46
CA GLN A 9 4.48 -32.25 6.92
C GLN A 9 4.16 -32.74 5.50
N ARG A 10 2.88 -32.90 5.13
CA ARG A 10 2.49 -33.47 3.82
C ARG A 10 1.93 -32.46 2.83
N VAL A 11 1.08 -31.51 3.26
CA VAL A 11 0.41 -30.56 2.35
C VAL A 11 1.30 -29.34 2.08
N LEU A 12 1.95 -28.80 3.12
CA LEU A 12 2.87 -27.66 2.99
C LEU A 12 4.33 -28.06 2.82
N ALA A 13 4.73 -29.29 3.19
CA ALA A 13 6.13 -29.74 3.16
C ALA A 13 7.10 -28.63 3.64
N PHE A 14 6.75 -27.98 4.75
CA PHE A 14 7.38 -26.72 5.17
C PHE A 14 8.89 -26.87 5.40
N ASP A 15 9.38 -28.08 5.71
CA ASP A 15 10.84 -28.33 5.78
C ASP A 15 11.54 -28.18 4.42
N ARG A 16 10.88 -28.55 3.32
CA ARG A 16 11.42 -28.44 1.95
C ARG A 16 11.19 -27.07 1.32
N LEU A 17 10.08 -26.41 1.65
CA LEU A 17 9.76 -25.07 1.16
C LEU A 17 10.41 -23.98 2.03
N GLY A 18 10.35 -24.14 3.34
CA GLY A 18 10.91 -23.23 4.35
C GLY A 18 12.42 -23.11 4.28
N SER A 19 13.14 -24.19 3.96
CA SER A 19 14.59 -24.13 3.73
C SER A 19 14.98 -23.16 2.62
N ARG A 20 14.10 -22.89 1.65
CA ARG A 20 14.34 -21.98 0.51
C ARG A 20 13.86 -20.55 0.72
N ILE A 21 13.05 -20.29 1.75
CA ILE A 21 12.56 -18.96 2.08
C ILE A 21 13.72 -17.96 2.27
N PRO A 22 14.80 -18.27 3.00
CA PRO A 22 15.92 -17.32 3.17
C PRO A 22 16.51 -16.84 1.84
N GLN A 23 16.67 -17.74 0.87
CA GLN A 23 17.19 -17.40 -0.45
C GLN A 23 16.21 -16.55 -1.27
N LEU A 24 14.91 -16.86 -1.23
CA LEU A 24 13.90 -16.03 -1.88
C LEU A 24 13.82 -14.63 -1.25
N ILE A 25 13.96 -14.54 0.07
CA ILE A 25 14.04 -13.27 0.80
C ILE A 25 15.29 -12.50 0.38
N GLN A 26 16.45 -13.14 0.22
CA GLN A 26 17.65 -12.48 -0.27
C GLN A 26 17.47 -11.91 -1.68
N ILE A 27 16.88 -12.68 -2.60
CA ILE A 27 16.56 -12.19 -3.96
C ILE A 27 15.58 -11.02 -3.88
N TRP A 28 14.52 -11.15 -3.09
CA TRP A 28 13.55 -10.08 -2.90
C TRP A 28 14.18 -8.83 -2.30
N LEU A 29 15.04 -8.94 -1.28
CA LEU A 29 15.74 -7.81 -0.67
C LEU A 29 16.67 -7.11 -1.67
N MET A 30 17.41 -7.86 -2.47
CA MET A 30 18.23 -7.29 -3.55
C MET A 30 17.36 -6.46 -4.49
N GLU A 31 16.22 -7.00 -4.92
CA GLU A 31 15.27 -6.29 -5.80
C GLU A 31 14.61 -5.10 -5.11
N PHE A 32 14.29 -5.22 -3.83
CA PHE A 32 13.75 -4.15 -2.99
C PHE A 32 14.72 -2.96 -2.91
N PHE A 33 16.02 -3.23 -2.72
CA PHE A 33 17.07 -2.20 -2.74
C PHE A 33 17.35 -1.61 -4.13
N VAL A 34 16.86 -2.22 -5.21
CA VAL A 34 16.81 -1.56 -6.52
C VAL A 34 15.60 -0.64 -6.59
N VAL A 35 14.41 -1.19 -6.31
CA VAL A 35 13.12 -0.52 -6.52
C VAL A 35 12.96 0.69 -5.62
N MET A 36 13.07 0.52 -4.29
CA MET A 36 12.71 1.56 -3.34
C MET A 36 13.60 2.80 -3.44
N PRO A 37 14.94 2.67 -3.47
CA PRO A 37 15.81 3.84 -3.56
C PRO A 37 15.69 4.55 -4.92
N LEU A 38 15.56 3.80 -6.02
CA LEU A 38 15.37 4.38 -7.36
C LEU A 38 14.05 5.13 -7.48
N MET A 39 12.99 4.54 -6.93
CA MET A 39 11.67 5.16 -6.87
C MET A 39 11.71 6.50 -6.16
N PHE A 40 12.30 6.57 -4.97
CA PHE A 40 12.40 7.82 -4.21
C PHE A 40 13.32 8.84 -4.89
N PHE A 41 14.42 8.40 -5.50
CA PHE A 41 15.30 9.30 -6.25
C PHE A 41 14.58 9.94 -7.45
N ILE A 42 14.01 9.12 -8.34
CA ILE A 42 13.29 9.62 -9.53
C ILE A 42 12.07 10.43 -9.10
N GLY A 43 11.34 9.95 -8.09
CA GLY A 43 10.22 10.66 -7.49
C GLY A 43 10.62 12.05 -7.03
N LYS A 44 11.75 12.20 -6.32
CA LYS A 44 12.24 13.51 -5.87
C LYS A 44 12.70 14.40 -7.02
N VAL A 45 13.29 13.84 -8.08
CA VAL A 45 13.66 14.62 -9.27
C VAL A 45 12.42 15.21 -9.95
N ILE A 46 11.37 14.41 -10.10
CA ILE A 46 10.09 14.88 -10.67
C ILE A 46 9.44 15.89 -9.71
N ASP A 47 9.49 15.63 -8.40
CA ASP A 47 8.96 16.50 -7.35
C ASP A 47 9.55 17.92 -7.39
N ILE A 48 10.86 18.02 -7.58
CA ILE A 48 11.58 19.29 -7.69
C ILE A 48 11.17 20.06 -8.94
N ARG A 49 10.92 19.37 -10.06
CA ARG A 49 10.58 19.97 -11.35
C ARG A 49 9.09 20.27 -11.51
N GLY A 50 8.24 19.55 -10.80
CA GLY A 50 6.79 19.54 -10.99
C GLY A 50 6.37 18.64 -12.15
N ALA A 51 5.15 18.14 -12.08
CA ALA A 51 4.48 17.41 -13.16
C ALA A 51 2.96 17.39 -12.92
N PHE A 52 2.18 16.97 -13.92
CA PHE A 52 0.73 16.82 -13.82
C PHE A 52 -0.01 18.09 -13.35
N GLY A 53 0.49 19.26 -13.74
CA GLY A 53 -0.07 20.56 -13.33
C GLY A 53 0.32 21.02 -11.92
N VAL A 54 1.09 20.21 -11.17
CA VAL A 54 1.62 20.59 -9.85
C VAL A 54 2.97 21.28 -10.02
N PRO A 55 3.16 22.51 -9.51
CA PRO A 55 4.43 23.22 -9.58
C PRO A 55 5.51 22.48 -8.78
N GLY A 56 6.75 22.50 -9.29
CA GLY A 56 7.89 21.90 -8.62
C GLY A 56 8.29 22.63 -7.34
N THR A 57 8.95 21.94 -6.41
CA THR A 57 9.47 22.61 -5.20
C THR A 57 10.65 23.54 -5.50
N GLY A 58 11.38 23.33 -6.60
CA GLY A 58 12.60 24.09 -6.92
C GLY A 58 13.78 23.81 -5.98
N GLU A 59 13.64 22.85 -5.06
CA GLU A 59 14.69 22.47 -4.12
C GLU A 59 15.88 21.81 -4.83
N ARG A 60 17.04 21.81 -4.17
CA ARG A 60 18.18 21.02 -4.63
C ARG A 60 18.05 19.58 -4.14
N LEU A 61 18.58 18.63 -4.93
CA LEU A 61 18.68 17.24 -4.52
C LEU A 61 19.66 17.10 -3.34
N ASP A 62 19.14 16.70 -2.19
CA ASP A 62 19.93 16.39 -1.00
C ASP A 62 20.82 15.14 -1.21
N GLY A 63 21.92 15.06 -0.45
CA GLY A 63 22.85 13.94 -0.45
C GLY A 63 22.19 12.60 -0.15
N THR A 64 21.10 12.59 0.63
CA THR A 64 20.31 11.38 0.91
C THR A 64 19.78 10.74 -0.37
N PHE A 65 19.29 11.54 -1.32
CA PHE A 65 18.76 11.04 -2.59
C PHE A 65 19.87 10.53 -3.51
N TRP A 66 21.03 11.19 -3.52
CA TRP A 66 22.20 10.68 -4.24
C TRP A 66 22.69 9.35 -3.66
N GLY A 67 22.69 9.21 -2.34
CA GLY A 67 22.97 7.94 -1.66
C GLY A 67 21.96 6.85 -2.06
N ALA A 68 20.68 7.19 -2.12
CA ALA A 68 19.63 6.27 -2.59
C ALA A 68 19.88 5.79 -4.03
N LEU A 69 20.28 6.69 -4.95
CA LEU A 69 20.66 6.31 -6.31
C LEU A 69 21.86 5.37 -6.32
N ALA A 70 22.91 5.66 -5.55
CA ALA A 70 24.11 4.83 -5.48
C ALA A 70 23.79 3.40 -5.00
N VAL A 71 22.96 3.27 -3.96
CA VAL A 71 22.46 1.97 -3.48
C VAL A 71 21.71 1.24 -4.58
N SER A 72 20.76 1.90 -5.26
CA SER A 72 20.01 1.28 -6.34
C SER A 72 20.89 0.82 -7.49
N LEU A 73 21.88 1.62 -7.90
CA LEU A 73 22.82 1.25 -8.97
C LEU A 73 23.67 0.05 -8.58
N PHE A 74 24.15 -0.01 -7.34
CA PHE A 74 24.93 -1.15 -6.84
C PHE A 74 24.12 -2.45 -6.88
N PHE A 75 22.92 -2.47 -6.30
CA PHE A 75 22.06 -3.67 -6.34
C PHE A 75 21.52 -3.95 -7.75
N GLY A 76 21.31 -2.91 -8.55
CA GLY A 76 20.85 -2.98 -9.93
C GLY A 76 21.87 -3.66 -10.84
N PHE A 77 23.16 -3.44 -10.60
CA PHE A 77 24.23 -4.17 -11.26
C PHE A 77 24.15 -5.67 -11.00
N PHE A 78 23.94 -6.09 -9.75
CA PHE A 78 23.80 -7.52 -9.42
C PHE A 78 22.53 -8.14 -10.00
N PHE A 79 21.42 -7.39 -10.00
CA PHE A 79 20.20 -7.80 -10.67
C PHE A 79 20.41 -7.98 -12.19
N ALA A 80 20.97 -7.01 -12.88
CA ALA A 80 21.25 -7.11 -14.32
C ALA A 80 22.22 -8.26 -14.62
N ARG A 81 23.27 -8.41 -13.81
CA ARG A 81 24.22 -9.52 -13.92
C ARG A 81 23.54 -10.88 -13.77
N SER A 82 22.61 -11.02 -12.82
CA SER A 82 21.89 -12.29 -12.61
C SER A 82 20.90 -12.61 -13.73
N LEU A 83 20.34 -11.59 -14.39
CA LEU A 83 19.53 -11.74 -15.60
C LEU A 83 20.35 -12.24 -16.80
N VAL A 84 21.53 -11.66 -17.04
CA VAL A 84 22.36 -11.96 -18.22
C VAL A 84 23.11 -13.28 -18.04
N ARG A 85 23.56 -13.62 -16.82
CA ARG A 85 24.32 -14.84 -16.51
C ARG A 85 23.68 -15.60 -15.34
N PRO A 86 22.50 -16.21 -15.53
CA PRO A 86 21.86 -16.97 -14.47
C PRO A 86 22.64 -18.26 -14.19
N ARG A 87 22.80 -18.59 -12.90
CA ARG A 87 23.56 -19.76 -12.43
C ARG A 87 22.70 -20.58 -11.48
N VAL A 88 22.93 -21.90 -11.44
CA VAL A 88 22.50 -22.72 -10.30
C VAL A 88 23.55 -22.59 -9.21
N VAL A 89 23.11 -22.27 -8.00
CA VAL A 89 23.96 -22.14 -6.81
C VAL A 89 23.40 -23.09 -5.74
N GLN A 90 24.31 -23.64 -4.93
CA GLN A 90 23.93 -24.42 -3.76
C GLN A 90 23.82 -23.49 -2.56
N GLY A 91 22.62 -23.39 -2.00
CA GLY A 91 22.39 -22.73 -0.72
C GLY A 91 22.48 -23.74 0.43
N THR A 92 23.02 -23.32 1.56
CA THR A 92 22.94 -24.08 2.80
C THR A 92 22.20 -23.27 3.84
N TRP A 93 21.28 -23.91 4.54
CA TRP A 93 20.58 -23.33 5.68
C TRP A 93 20.77 -24.22 6.90
N THR A 94 21.12 -23.63 8.04
CA THR A 94 21.30 -24.33 9.31
C THR A 94 20.36 -23.68 10.32
N PRO A 95 19.39 -24.42 10.91
CA PRO A 95 18.49 -23.86 11.91
C PRO A 95 19.26 -23.44 13.16
N THR A 96 18.92 -22.27 13.69
CA THR A 96 19.39 -21.82 15.00
C THR A 96 18.53 -22.46 16.08
N VAL A 97 19.18 -23.14 17.02
CA VAL A 97 18.55 -23.68 18.24
C VAL A 97 19.07 -22.91 19.44
N HIS A 98 18.26 -22.84 20.49
CA HIS A 98 18.68 -22.30 21.77
C HIS A 98 18.74 -23.43 22.79
N ALA A 99 19.62 -23.29 23.78
CA ALA A 99 19.67 -24.14 24.95
C ALA A 99 19.95 -23.24 26.17
N ASP A 100 19.18 -23.45 27.23
CA ASP A 100 19.40 -22.77 28.50
C ASP A 100 20.43 -23.57 29.31
N ILE A 101 21.54 -22.91 29.66
CA ILE A 101 22.61 -23.46 30.49
C ILE A 101 22.71 -22.60 31.73
N GLY A 102 22.04 -23.02 32.81
CA GLY A 102 21.90 -22.22 34.02
C GLY A 102 21.13 -20.92 33.73
N PRO A 103 21.66 -19.73 34.08
CA PRO A 103 20.99 -18.45 33.83
C PRO A 103 21.20 -17.89 32.41
N VAL A 104 21.88 -18.62 31.50
CA VAL A 104 22.26 -18.12 30.17
C VAL A 104 21.62 -18.95 29.06
N THR A 105 20.86 -18.29 28.17
CA THR A 105 20.38 -18.88 26.92
C THR A 105 21.44 -18.76 25.83
N VAL A 106 21.97 -19.90 25.39
CA VAL A 106 22.98 -19.97 24.32
C VAL A 106 22.30 -20.31 23.00
N TYR A 107 22.54 -19.49 21.97
CA TYR A 107 22.06 -19.74 20.61
C TYR A 107 23.18 -20.38 19.77
N GLY A 108 22.87 -21.47 19.08
CA GLY A 108 23.83 -22.17 18.22
C GLY A 108 23.17 -22.77 16.98
N GLY A 109 23.89 -22.84 15.87
CA GLY A 109 23.40 -23.52 14.67
C GLY A 109 23.48 -25.04 14.80
N ASN A 110 22.35 -25.74 14.67
CA ASN A 110 22.34 -27.20 14.68
C ASN A 110 22.80 -27.76 13.33
N ARG A 111 24.10 -28.06 13.21
CA ARG A 111 24.71 -28.58 11.97
C ARG A 111 24.15 -29.94 11.53
N ALA A 112 23.61 -30.74 12.45
CA ALA A 112 22.97 -32.01 12.11
C ALA A 112 21.71 -31.83 11.27
N TRP A 113 21.07 -30.65 11.33
CA TRP A 113 19.86 -30.31 10.58
C TRP A 113 20.15 -29.35 9.42
N ARG A 114 21.41 -29.28 8.97
CA ARG A 114 21.79 -28.47 7.81
C ARG A 114 21.11 -29.01 6.56
N VAL A 115 20.39 -28.15 5.85
CA VAL A 115 19.76 -28.46 4.57
C VAL A 115 20.53 -27.77 3.46
N THR A 116 20.97 -28.54 2.47
CA THR A 116 21.58 -28.03 1.24
C THR A 116 20.56 -28.13 0.11
N TYR A 117 20.39 -27.06 -0.66
CA TYR A 117 19.44 -27.04 -1.76
C TYR A 117 19.96 -26.22 -2.96
N PRO A 118 19.72 -26.70 -4.20
CA PRO A 118 20.00 -25.91 -5.38
C PRO A 118 18.93 -24.83 -5.57
N TYR A 119 19.36 -23.65 -6.02
CA TYR A 119 18.48 -22.57 -6.45
C TYR A 119 19.04 -21.85 -7.67
N LEU A 120 18.20 -21.08 -8.37
CA LEU A 120 18.60 -20.28 -9.51
C LEU A 120 18.84 -18.83 -9.10
N THR A 121 19.89 -18.20 -9.61
CA THR A 121 20.11 -16.76 -9.38
C THR A 121 19.10 -15.88 -10.13
N SER A 122 18.48 -16.39 -11.19
CA SER A 122 17.36 -15.75 -11.89
C SER A 122 16.46 -16.80 -12.55
N HIS A 123 15.14 -16.57 -12.51
CA HIS A 123 14.10 -17.40 -13.11
C HIS A 123 12.83 -16.55 -13.29
N PRO A 124 12.01 -16.75 -14.34
CA PRO A 124 10.82 -15.93 -14.59
C PRO A 124 9.83 -15.89 -13.43
N SER A 125 9.71 -16.97 -12.64
CA SER A 125 8.85 -16.99 -11.46
C SER A 125 9.24 -15.95 -10.42
N TYR A 126 10.51 -15.55 -10.32
CA TYR A 126 10.94 -14.52 -9.38
C TYR A 126 10.33 -13.16 -9.68
N ALA A 127 9.78 -12.93 -10.88
CA ALA A 127 8.94 -11.75 -11.16
C ALA A 127 7.80 -11.59 -10.14
N LEU A 128 7.27 -12.70 -9.61
CA LEU A 128 6.25 -12.68 -8.57
C LEU A 128 6.78 -12.18 -7.21
N LEU A 129 8.09 -12.23 -6.94
CA LEU A 129 8.64 -11.63 -5.73
C LEU A 129 8.46 -10.11 -5.72
N LEU A 130 8.40 -9.46 -6.90
CA LEU A 130 8.12 -8.04 -7.01
C LEU A 130 6.70 -7.70 -6.52
N LEU A 131 5.77 -8.66 -6.54
CA LEU A 131 4.44 -8.48 -5.95
C LEU A 131 4.47 -8.39 -4.43
N ILE A 132 5.58 -8.76 -3.76
CA ILE A 132 5.74 -8.51 -2.32
C ILE A 132 6.06 -7.02 -2.09
N THR A 133 6.79 -6.39 -3.02
CA THR A 133 7.12 -4.95 -2.95
C THR A 133 6.00 -4.07 -3.48
N ALA A 134 5.27 -4.51 -4.52
CA ALA A 134 4.25 -3.73 -5.23
C ALA A 134 3.18 -3.04 -4.36
N PRO A 135 2.71 -3.62 -3.23
CA PRO A 135 1.75 -2.94 -2.37
C PRO A 135 2.23 -1.59 -1.83
N ILE A 136 3.55 -1.40 -1.61
CA ILE A 136 4.10 -0.16 -1.08
C ILE A 136 3.84 1.02 -2.04
N PRO A 137 4.35 1.02 -3.29
CA PRO A 137 4.06 2.10 -4.23
C PRO A 137 2.59 2.15 -4.64
N ALA A 138 1.87 1.01 -4.66
CA ALA A 138 0.44 1.00 -4.96
C ALA A 138 -0.36 1.80 -3.92
N VAL A 139 -0.09 1.60 -2.62
CA VAL A 139 -0.74 2.36 -1.54
C VAL A 139 -0.30 3.82 -1.57
N MET A 140 0.98 4.12 -1.80
CA MET A 140 1.45 5.51 -1.92
C MET A 140 0.70 6.27 -3.03
N PHE A 141 0.44 5.64 -4.17
CA PHE A 141 -0.37 6.22 -5.24
C PHE A 141 -1.86 6.30 -4.88
N ALA A 142 -2.46 5.18 -4.45
CA ALA A 142 -3.89 5.08 -4.20
C ALA A 142 -4.35 5.99 -3.06
N ALA A 143 -3.58 6.06 -1.97
CA ALA A 143 -3.89 6.89 -0.80
C ALA A 143 -3.71 8.39 -1.06
N THR A 144 -3.07 8.78 -2.17
CA THR A 144 -2.75 10.18 -2.46
C THR A 144 -3.44 10.71 -3.71
N ILE A 145 -4.26 9.90 -4.40
CA ILE A 145 -4.85 10.29 -5.69
C ILE A 145 -5.78 11.51 -5.57
N ASN A 146 -6.50 11.61 -4.46
CA ASN A 146 -7.42 12.71 -4.15
C ASN A 146 -6.89 13.62 -3.05
N GLN A 147 -5.67 13.38 -2.57
CA GLN A 147 -5.00 14.30 -1.67
C GLN A 147 -4.49 15.48 -2.52
N GLY A 148 -4.47 16.70 -2.00
CA GLY A 148 -3.96 17.83 -2.79
C GLY A 148 -2.45 17.73 -3.06
N ASP A 149 -1.86 18.84 -3.48
CA ASP A 149 -0.49 18.91 -4.00
C ASP A 149 0.62 18.67 -2.94
N SER A 150 0.29 18.66 -1.64
CA SER A 150 1.26 18.39 -0.57
C SER A 150 1.73 16.94 -0.61
N THR A 151 0.85 16.04 -1.06
CA THR A 151 1.12 14.61 -1.19
C THR A 151 1.68 14.23 -2.57
N PHE A 152 1.91 15.22 -3.45
CA PHE A 152 2.34 15.00 -4.82
C PHE A 152 3.61 14.13 -4.91
N TYR A 153 4.59 14.37 -4.02
CA TYR A 153 5.81 13.56 -3.94
C TYR A 153 5.50 12.06 -3.77
N TRP A 154 4.62 11.73 -2.83
CA TRP A 154 4.21 10.35 -2.55
C TRP A 154 3.45 9.73 -3.72
N ARG A 155 2.57 10.50 -4.37
CA ARG A 155 1.83 10.05 -5.57
C ARG A 155 2.77 9.68 -6.70
N VAL A 156 3.71 10.57 -7.01
CA VAL A 156 4.70 10.36 -8.07
C VAL A 156 5.62 9.20 -7.72
N CYS A 157 6.09 9.08 -6.48
CA CYS A 157 6.86 7.92 -6.05
C CYS A 157 6.06 6.64 -6.25
N GLY A 158 4.76 6.61 -5.88
CA GLY A 158 3.90 5.46 -6.13
C GLY A 158 3.82 5.07 -7.62
N ILE A 159 3.60 6.05 -8.51
CA ILE A 159 3.56 5.83 -9.96
C ILE A 159 4.90 5.28 -10.46
N VAL A 160 6.01 5.95 -10.11
CA VAL A 160 7.35 5.57 -10.53
C VAL A 160 7.72 4.18 -10.02
N GLY A 161 7.40 3.86 -8.77
CA GLY A 161 7.67 2.55 -8.17
C GLY A 161 6.95 1.43 -8.90
N LEU A 162 5.67 1.62 -9.26
CA LEU A 162 4.91 0.67 -10.07
C LEU A 162 5.52 0.49 -11.46
N ILE A 163 5.98 1.57 -12.11
CA ILE A 163 6.65 1.51 -13.41
C ILE A 163 7.96 0.72 -13.30
N ILE A 164 8.81 1.01 -12.32
CA ILE A 164 10.08 0.29 -12.11
C ILE A 164 9.82 -1.20 -11.90
N ILE A 165 8.85 -1.55 -11.05
CA ILE A 165 8.46 -2.94 -10.82
C ILE A 165 8.01 -3.62 -12.12
N ALA A 166 7.15 -2.96 -12.90
CA ALA A 166 6.69 -3.49 -14.19
C ALA A 166 7.85 -3.70 -15.17
N CYS A 167 8.77 -2.74 -15.26
CA CYS A 167 9.97 -2.83 -16.09
C CYS A 167 10.90 -3.97 -15.64
N MET A 168 11.11 -4.17 -14.34
CA MET A 168 11.94 -5.27 -13.82
C MET A 168 11.31 -6.63 -14.09
N ALA A 169 9.99 -6.75 -13.91
CA ALA A 169 9.25 -7.96 -14.24
C ALA A 169 9.37 -8.27 -15.74
N LEU A 170 9.17 -7.26 -16.59
CA LEU A 170 9.30 -7.39 -18.04
C LEU A 170 10.73 -7.78 -18.44
N ALA A 171 11.75 -7.11 -17.90
CA ALA A 171 13.15 -7.41 -18.17
C ALA A 171 13.50 -8.87 -17.84
N ARG A 172 12.96 -9.39 -16.74
CA ARG A 172 13.14 -10.79 -16.33
C ARG A 172 12.48 -11.78 -17.29
N VAL A 173 11.26 -11.48 -17.73
CA VAL A 173 10.53 -12.32 -18.72
C VAL A 173 11.25 -12.29 -20.07
N LEU A 174 11.66 -11.10 -20.55
CA LEU A 174 12.39 -10.95 -21.81
C LEU A 174 13.74 -11.66 -21.79
N ALA A 175 14.52 -11.50 -20.71
CA ALA A 175 15.80 -12.17 -20.52
C ALA A 175 15.66 -13.70 -20.66
N TRP A 176 14.59 -14.28 -20.12
CA TRP A 176 14.38 -15.71 -20.12
C TRP A 176 13.77 -16.27 -21.41
N TYR A 177 12.72 -15.64 -21.93
CA TYR A 177 11.95 -16.20 -23.05
C TYR A 177 12.42 -15.70 -24.42
N VAL A 178 12.82 -14.42 -24.51
CA VAL A 178 13.23 -13.80 -25.78
C VAL A 178 14.73 -13.97 -25.98
N PHE A 179 15.54 -13.45 -25.07
CA PHE A 179 17.00 -13.49 -25.19
C PHE A 179 17.59 -14.86 -24.80
N LYS A 180 16.83 -15.66 -24.03
CA LYS A 180 17.20 -17.02 -23.60
C LYS A 180 18.53 -17.06 -22.84
N PHE A 181 18.83 -16.01 -22.07
CA PHE A 181 20.06 -15.90 -21.30
C PHE A 181 20.20 -17.05 -20.28
N GLY A 182 21.39 -17.67 -20.27
CA GLY A 182 21.77 -18.83 -19.45
C GLY A 182 20.89 -20.09 -19.59
N ARG A 183 20.01 -20.16 -20.60
CA ARG A 183 19.23 -21.37 -20.91
C ARG A 183 20.13 -22.58 -21.20
N ARG A 184 21.28 -22.35 -21.85
CA ARG A 184 22.30 -23.36 -22.17
C ARG A 184 23.05 -23.91 -20.95
N GLU A 185 23.40 -23.06 -19.98
CA GLU A 185 24.07 -23.48 -18.74
C GLU A 185 23.14 -24.31 -17.86
N LEU A 186 21.87 -23.91 -17.77
CA LEU A 186 20.83 -24.73 -17.13
C LEU A 186 20.71 -26.10 -17.81
N ASP A 187 20.62 -26.12 -19.14
CA ASP A 187 20.49 -27.37 -19.88
C ASP A 187 21.70 -28.29 -19.72
N ALA A 188 22.91 -27.73 -19.62
CA ALA A 188 24.13 -28.49 -19.37
C ALA A 188 24.15 -29.11 -17.95
N GLN A 189 23.74 -28.36 -16.94
CA GLN A 189 23.71 -28.83 -15.54
C GLN A 189 22.60 -29.86 -15.26
N LEU A 190 21.60 -29.95 -16.15
CA LEU A 190 20.49 -30.91 -16.06
C LEU A 190 20.70 -32.18 -16.89
N ARG A 191 21.76 -32.27 -17.69
CA ARG A 191 22.12 -33.51 -18.38
C ARG A 191 22.44 -34.58 -17.35
N GLY A 192 21.68 -35.68 -17.36
CA GLY A 192 21.91 -36.85 -16.51
C GLY A 192 20.96 -36.99 -15.31
N LEU A 193 20.09 -36.01 -15.03
CA LEU A 193 19.06 -36.18 -14.00
C LEU A 193 17.80 -36.85 -14.59
N PRO A 194 17.18 -37.83 -13.91
CA PRO A 194 15.97 -38.52 -14.38
C PRO A 194 14.69 -37.66 -14.29
N ILE A 195 14.81 -36.34 -14.13
CA ILE A 195 13.70 -35.41 -13.89
C ILE A 195 13.57 -34.48 -15.08
N SER A 196 12.34 -34.35 -15.61
CA SER A 196 12.07 -33.43 -16.72
C SER A 196 12.32 -31.97 -16.31
N ARG A 197 12.87 -31.17 -17.25
CA ARG A 197 13.19 -29.74 -17.04
C ARG A 197 12.00 -28.93 -16.50
N ARG A 198 10.79 -29.23 -16.98
CA ARG A 198 9.55 -28.56 -16.55
C ARG A 198 9.22 -28.87 -15.09
N ARG A 199 9.34 -30.14 -14.68
CA ARG A 199 9.09 -30.57 -13.30
C ARG A 199 10.13 -29.99 -12.35
N LEU A 200 11.38 -29.90 -12.80
CA LEU A 200 12.44 -29.30 -11.99
C LEU A 200 12.25 -27.80 -11.80
N GLY A 201 11.97 -27.03 -12.86
CA GLY A 201 11.69 -25.59 -12.73
C GLY A 201 10.46 -25.32 -11.86
N TRP A 202 9.46 -26.20 -11.92
CA TRP A 202 8.30 -26.14 -11.03
C TRP A 202 8.69 -26.33 -9.56
N GLU A 203 9.37 -27.42 -9.23
CA GLU A 203 9.74 -27.74 -7.84
C GLU A 203 10.82 -26.80 -7.29
N ILE A 204 11.78 -26.33 -8.11
CA ILE A 204 12.88 -25.46 -7.67
C ILE A 204 12.44 -24.00 -7.54
N ALA A 205 11.73 -23.47 -8.53
CA ALA A 205 11.50 -22.04 -8.64
C ALA A 205 10.04 -21.63 -8.45
N TRP A 206 9.08 -22.26 -9.14
CA TRP A 206 7.67 -21.82 -9.06
C TRP A 206 7.02 -22.09 -7.71
N LYS A 207 7.06 -23.34 -7.26
CA LYS A 207 6.33 -23.78 -6.06
C LYS A 207 6.78 -23.03 -4.79
N PRO A 208 8.08 -22.84 -4.51
CA PRO A 208 8.52 -22.04 -3.36
C PRO A 208 8.11 -20.57 -3.45
N VAL A 209 8.17 -19.96 -4.64
CA VAL A 209 7.77 -18.56 -4.84
C VAL A 209 6.28 -18.36 -4.62
N LEU A 210 5.44 -19.24 -5.18
CA LEU A 210 3.99 -19.17 -4.99
C LEU A 210 3.61 -19.38 -3.53
N ALA A 211 4.26 -20.32 -2.84
CA ALA A 211 4.03 -20.55 -1.42
C ALA A 211 4.43 -19.33 -0.58
N LEU A 212 5.59 -18.71 -0.85
CA LEU A 212 6.02 -17.49 -0.15
C LEU A 212 5.06 -16.33 -0.41
N MET A 213 4.66 -16.11 -1.67
CA MET A 213 3.72 -15.06 -2.04
C MET A 213 2.37 -15.25 -1.31
N LEU A 214 1.79 -16.45 -1.37
CA LEU A 214 0.54 -16.75 -0.69
C LEU A 214 0.65 -16.53 0.81
N LEU A 215 1.75 -16.96 1.43
CA LEU A 215 1.99 -16.78 2.86
C LEU A 215 2.07 -15.30 3.23
N MET A 216 2.88 -14.52 2.50
CA MET A 216 3.05 -13.09 2.75
C MET A 216 1.73 -12.32 2.62
N TYR A 217 0.98 -12.59 1.56
CA TYR A 217 -0.33 -11.96 1.35
C TYR A 217 -1.36 -12.43 2.37
N ALA A 218 -1.37 -13.70 2.77
CA ALA A 218 -2.28 -14.19 3.81
C ALA A 218 -2.02 -13.50 5.16
N ILE A 219 -0.74 -13.35 5.55
CA ILE A 219 -0.35 -12.71 6.81
C ILE A 219 -0.79 -11.23 6.83
N ALA A 220 -0.67 -10.51 5.73
CA ALA A 220 -1.03 -9.10 5.66
C ALA A 220 -2.54 -8.87 5.40
N CYS A 221 -3.10 -9.54 4.40
CA CYS A 221 -4.46 -9.26 3.92
C CYS A 221 -5.55 -9.86 4.81
N LEU A 222 -5.32 -10.98 5.51
CA LEU A 222 -6.36 -11.56 6.39
C LEU A 222 -6.66 -10.65 7.59
N PRO A 223 -5.67 -10.14 8.36
CA PRO A 223 -5.95 -9.20 9.44
C PRO A 223 -6.55 -7.88 8.94
N LEU A 224 -6.00 -7.30 7.85
CA LEU A 224 -6.51 -6.06 7.28
C LEU A 224 -7.96 -6.21 6.78
N GLY A 225 -8.26 -7.31 6.10
CA GLY A 225 -9.63 -7.63 5.66
C GLY A 225 -10.58 -7.83 6.85
N GLY A 226 -10.11 -8.46 7.92
CA GLY A 226 -10.86 -8.61 9.16
C GLY A 226 -11.17 -7.27 9.84
N LEU A 227 -10.18 -6.37 9.91
CA LEU A 227 -10.35 -5.01 10.44
C LEU A 227 -11.34 -4.19 9.60
N TRP A 228 -11.18 -4.22 8.28
CA TRP A 228 -12.08 -3.53 7.34
C TRP A 228 -13.53 -4.04 7.43
N LEU A 229 -13.73 -5.36 7.51
CA LEU A 229 -15.06 -5.94 7.71
C LEU A 229 -15.67 -5.53 9.06
N LYS A 230 -14.87 -5.49 10.12
CA LYS A 230 -15.31 -5.02 11.45
C LYS A 230 -15.75 -3.57 11.37
N GLU A 231 -14.95 -2.71 10.75
CA GLU A 231 -15.25 -1.29 10.55
C GLU A 231 -16.55 -1.09 9.76
N LYS A 232 -16.70 -1.73 8.60
CA LYS A 232 -17.94 -1.63 7.80
C LYS A 232 -19.18 -2.11 8.56
N ARG A 233 -19.06 -3.16 9.39
CA ARG A 233 -20.14 -3.60 10.28
C ARG A 233 -20.45 -2.58 11.38
N THR A 234 -19.44 -1.97 11.96
CA THR A 234 -19.62 -0.89 12.96
C THR A 234 -20.35 0.29 12.34
N ILE A 235 -19.89 0.79 11.18
CA ILE A 235 -20.51 1.90 10.46
C ILE A 235 -21.97 1.55 10.11
N ALA A 236 -22.24 0.34 9.60
CA ALA A 236 -23.59 -0.09 9.23
C ALA A 236 -24.56 -0.18 10.43
N ARG A 237 -24.05 -0.31 11.66
CA ARG A 237 -24.85 -0.32 12.89
C ARG A 237 -25.08 1.07 13.48
N LEU A 238 -24.35 2.09 13.04
CA LEU A 238 -24.59 3.46 13.48
C LEU A 238 -26.01 3.88 13.08
N PRO A 239 -26.76 4.58 13.96
CA PRO A 239 -28.05 5.12 13.59
C PRO A 239 -27.90 6.19 12.49
N VAL A 240 -28.95 6.32 11.68
CA VAL A 240 -29.02 7.36 10.65
C VAL A 240 -29.35 8.69 11.33
N VAL A 241 -28.68 9.75 10.93
CA VAL A 241 -28.82 11.06 11.53
C VAL A 241 -30.22 11.63 11.31
N THR A 242 -30.72 12.29 12.34
CA THR A 242 -31.94 13.09 12.34
C THR A 242 -31.64 14.46 12.96
N VAL A 243 -32.55 15.43 12.81
CA VAL A 243 -32.39 16.73 13.46
C VAL A 243 -32.37 16.62 14.99
N ALA A 244 -33.05 15.64 15.58
CA ALA A 244 -33.04 15.41 17.03
C ALA A 244 -31.64 15.06 17.59
N ASP A 245 -30.72 14.62 16.72
CA ASP A 245 -29.35 14.33 17.13
C ASP A 245 -28.55 15.58 17.53
N THR A 246 -29.05 16.81 17.32
CA THR A 246 -28.44 18.02 17.90
C THR A 246 -28.31 17.96 19.42
N GLN A 247 -29.11 17.12 20.09
CA GLN A 247 -29.01 16.88 21.53
C GLN A 247 -27.94 15.84 21.92
N HIS A 248 -27.28 15.21 20.94
CA HIS A 248 -26.30 14.14 21.13
C HIS A 248 -24.93 14.49 20.51
N PRO A 249 -24.30 15.62 20.89
CA PRO A 249 -22.99 15.98 20.37
C PRO A 249 -21.94 14.94 20.76
N GLY A 250 -20.99 14.71 19.86
CA GLY A 250 -19.92 13.73 20.05
C GLY A 250 -20.21 12.33 19.51
N GLU A 251 -21.48 12.01 19.24
CA GLU A 251 -21.86 10.71 18.70
C GLU A 251 -21.65 10.62 17.19
N TYR A 252 -21.28 9.42 16.71
CA TYR A 252 -21.17 9.16 15.28
C TYR A 252 -22.52 8.72 14.70
N ARG A 253 -22.85 9.28 13.54
CA ARG A 253 -24.09 9.00 12.82
C ARG A 253 -23.80 8.74 11.34
N ARG A 254 -24.63 7.90 10.71
CA ARG A 254 -24.67 7.79 9.25
C ARG A 254 -25.54 8.90 8.67
N VAL A 255 -25.13 9.46 7.55
CA VAL A 255 -25.89 10.47 6.82
C VAL A 255 -26.37 9.86 5.52
N THR A 256 -27.65 9.99 5.23
CA THR A 256 -28.25 9.59 3.95
C THR A 256 -29.31 10.60 3.57
N GLY A 257 -29.14 11.22 2.42
CA GLY A 257 -30.04 12.28 1.97
C GLY A 257 -29.68 12.83 0.61
N THR A 258 -30.44 13.82 0.16
CA THR A 258 -30.20 14.50 -1.11
C THR A 258 -29.39 15.77 -0.90
N VAL A 259 -28.34 15.97 -1.69
CA VAL A 259 -27.53 17.19 -1.66
C VAL A 259 -28.44 18.38 -1.97
N ALA A 260 -28.52 19.32 -1.02
CA ALA A 260 -29.46 20.45 -1.04
C ALA A 260 -28.80 21.79 -1.38
N SER A 261 -27.47 21.87 -1.35
CA SER A 261 -26.71 23.06 -1.70
C SER A 261 -25.52 22.74 -2.61
N THR A 262 -24.99 23.78 -3.24
CA THR A 262 -23.62 23.74 -3.74
C THR A 262 -22.64 23.61 -2.58
N SER A 263 -21.51 22.95 -2.82
CA SER A 263 -20.41 22.89 -1.85
C SER A 263 -19.82 24.28 -1.61
N VAL A 264 -19.58 24.61 -0.35
CA VAL A 264 -18.84 25.80 0.06
C VAL A 264 -17.40 25.40 0.39
N TYR A 265 -16.43 26.20 -0.06
CA TYR A 265 -15.02 26.00 0.17
C TYR A 265 -14.45 27.27 0.79
N TRP A 266 -14.10 27.22 2.09
CA TRP A 266 -13.61 28.40 2.82
C TRP A 266 -12.11 28.61 2.72
N ALA A 267 -11.38 27.62 2.20
CA ALA A 267 -9.95 27.75 1.90
C ALA A 267 -9.61 27.47 0.41
N PRO A 268 -10.06 28.30 -0.56
CA PRO A 268 -9.85 28.05 -1.97
C PRO A 268 -8.58 28.71 -2.57
N GLN A 269 -7.79 29.48 -1.81
CA GLN A 269 -6.78 30.40 -2.38
C GLN A 269 -5.37 30.32 -1.77
N GLY A 270 -4.82 29.13 -1.48
CA GLY A 270 -3.37 29.09 -1.29
C GLY A 270 -2.67 29.34 -2.62
N LEU A 271 -1.86 30.39 -2.66
CA LEU A 271 -0.92 30.62 -3.75
C LEU A 271 0.26 29.67 -3.57
N GLY A 272 0.49 28.77 -4.53
CA GLY A 272 1.65 27.88 -4.56
C GLY A 272 1.35 26.41 -4.22
N ARG A 273 2.39 25.58 -4.32
CA ARG A 273 2.31 24.14 -4.05
C ARG A 273 1.88 23.90 -2.61
N GLY A 274 0.77 23.19 -2.41
CA GLY A 274 0.17 23.06 -1.08
C GLY A 274 -1.17 23.79 -0.96
N GLY A 275 -1.42 24.77 -1.82
CA GLY A 275 -2.56 25.69 -1.70
C GLY A 275 -3.95 25.10 -1.94
N ASN A 276 -4.02 23.85 -2.39
CA ASN A 276 -5.24 23.07 -2.48
C ASN A 276 -5.38 22.02 -1.37
N ASN A 277 -4.48 21.97 -0.38
CA ASN A 277 -4.50 20.98 0.72
C ASN A 277 -5.22 21.48 1.96
N TYR A 278 -5.81 22.66 1.92
CA TYR A 278 -6.59 23.14 3.05
C TYR A 278 -7.81 22.24 3.25
N ALA A 279 -8.10 21.97 4.52
CA ALA A 279 -9.40 21.50 4.98
C ALA A 279 -10.29 22.74 5.21
N GLY A 280 -11.61 22.56 5.25
CA GLY A 280 -12.54 23.69 5.18
C GLY A 280 -13.47 23.63 3.99
N ALA A 281 -14.27 22.58 3.92
CA ALA A 281 -15.38 22.49 2.97
C ALA A 281 -16.66 22.08 3.68
N GLY A 282 -17.81 22.42 3.09
CA GLY A 282 -19.08 21.97 3.62
C GLY A 282 -20.18 21.88 2.57
N VAL A 283 -21.22 21.13 2.89
CA VAL A 283 -22.39 20.97 2.02
C VAL A 283 -23.64 20.70 2.86
N LEU A 284 -24.78 21.20 2.41
CA LEU A 284 -26.08 20.85 2.98
C LEU A 284 -26.67 19.61 2.31
N VAL A 285 -27.26 18.77 3.15
CA VAL A 285 -27.98 17.57 2.73
C VAL A 285 -29.37 17.59 3.34
N ALA A 286 -30.40 17.52 2.51
CA ALA A 286 -31.77 17.33 2.97
C ALA A 286 -31.94 15.88 3.44
N LEU A 287 -32.38 15.72 4.70
CA LEU A 287 -32.54 14.42 5.33
C LEU A 287 -33.88 13.80 4.92
N ARG A 288 -33.88 12.48 4.72
CA ARG A 288 -35.11 11.73 4.40
C ARG A 288 -36.16 11.80 5.51
N THR A 289 -35.70 12.00 6.75
CA THR A 289 -36.55 12.13 7.95
C THR A 289 -37.11 13.54 8.14
N GLY A 290 -36.79 14.48 7.25
CA GLY A 290 -37.10 15.90 7.39
C GLY A 290 -35.96 16.69 8.03
N GLY A 291 -35.87 17.98 7.67
CA GLY A 291 -34.78 18.87 8.05
C GLY A 291 -33.49 18.66 7.26
N GLU A 292 -32.40 19.22 7.76
CA GLU A 292 -31.12 19.27 7.06
C GLU A 292 -29.96 18.77 7.92
N ALA A 293 -28.95 18.20 7.27
CA ALA A 293 -27.63 18.01 7.84
C ALA A 293 -26.62 18.93 7.14
N LEU A 294 -25.92 19.73 7.93
CA LEU A 294 -24.74 20.46 7.47
C LEU A 294 -23.51 19.60 7.73
N LEU A 295 -22.88 19.17 6.64
CA LEU A 295 -21.68 18.34 6.67
C LEU A 295 -20.46 19.24 6.50
N LEU A 296 -19.52 19.13 7.43
CA LEU A 296 -18.30 19.93 7.49
C LEU A 296 -17.08 19.02 7.37
N ALA A 297 -16.19 19.33 6.45
CA ALA A 297 -14.96 18.58 6.16
C ALA A 297 -13.79 19.15 6.96
N GLU A 298 -13.65 18.67 8.19
CA GLU A 298 -12.53 19.03 9.09
C GLU A 298 -11.33 18.12 8.87
N SER A 299 -11.54 16.81 8.94
CA SER A 299 -10.48 15.80 8.81
C SER A 299 -10.19 15.40 7.37
N MET A 300 -10.54 16.25 6.41
CA MET A 300 -10.50 15.92 4.99
C MET A 300 -10.05 17.14 4.18
N ALA A 301 -9.06 16.95 3.32
CA ALA A 301 -8.62 18.01 2.41
C ALA A 301 -9.72 18.33 1.39
N VAL A 302 -9.80 19.58 0.92
CA VAL A 302 -10.76 20.00 -0.11
C VAL A 302 -10.80 19.06 -1.35
N PRO A 303 -9.66 18.54 -1.87
CA PRO A 303 -9.66 17.62 -2.99
C PRO A 303 -10.29 16.25 -2.66
N ASP A 304 -10.14 15.74 -1.43
CA ASP A 304 -10.86 14.53 -0.98
C ASP A 304 -12.36 14.80 -0.88
N PHE A 305 -12.75 15.97 -0.38
CA PHE A 305 -14.15 16.37 -0.33
C PHE A 305 -14.75 16.47 -1.74
N LYS A 306 -14.01 17.02 -2.70
CA LYS A 306 -14.39 16.99 -4.13
C LYS A 306 -14.50 15.56 -4.64
N GLY A 307 -13.57 14.68 -4.28
CA GLY A 307 -13.61 13.26 -4.63
C GLY A 307 -14.83 12.52 -4.04
N MET A 308 -15.23 12.85 -2.81
CA MET A 308 -16.45 12.37 -2.18
C MET A 308 -17.69 12.87 -2.94
N MET A 309 -17.75 14.17 -3.22
CA MET A 309 -18.87 14.77 -3.97
C MET A 309 -18.98 14.24 -5.40
N ALA A 310 -17.88 13.90 -6.05
CA ALA A 310 -17.88 13.25 -7.36
C ALA A 310 -18.51 11.84 -7.36
N LYS A 311 -18.64 11.20 -6.19
CA LYS A 311 -19.32 9.90 -6.04
C LYS A 311 -20.84 10.03 -5.85
N VAL A 312 -21.36 11.24 -5.62
CA VAL A 312 -22.81 11.49 -5.52
C VAL A 312 -23.47 11.15 -6.85
N ARG A 313 -24.41 10.20 -6.83
CA ARG A 313 -25.19 9.81 -8.01
C ARG A 313 -26.66 10.15 -7.76
N ASN A 314 -27.33 10.71 -8.77
CA ASN A 314 -28.74 11.11 -8.68
C ASN A 314 -29.01 12.08 -7.51
N GLY A 315 -28.02 12.87 -7.09
CA GLY A 315 -28.12 13.79 -5.96
C GLY A 315 -28.08 13.13 -4.58
N GLU A 316 -27.98 11.81 -4.47
CA GLU A 316 -27.96 11.10 -3.19
C GLU A 316 -26.54 11.00 -2.63
N LEU A 317 -26.36 11.44 -1.38
CA LEU A 317 -25.12 11.33 -0.62
C LEU A 317 -25.30 10.32 0.52
N THR A 318 -24.32 9.42 0.65
CA THR A 318 -24.14 8.56 1.82
C THR A 318 -22.79 8.88 2.46
N ALA A 319 -22.79 9.25 3.73
CA ALA A 319 -21.58 9.58 4.48
C ALA A 319 -21.70 9.14 5.95
N THR A 320 -20.62 9.31 6.71
CA THR A 320 -20.62 9.17 8.17
C THR A 320 -19.98 10.42 8.77
N GLY A 321 -20.44 10.82 9.94
CA GLY A 321 -19.86 11.96 10.62
C GLY A 321 -20.13 11.96 12.12
N LYS A 322 -19.34 12.76 12.84
CA LYS A 322 -19.50 13.03 14.26
C LYS A 322 -20.39 14.25 14.44
N VAL A 323 -21.46 14.12 15.20
CA VAL A 323 -22.38 15.23 15.49
C VAL A 323 -21.66 16.26 16.37
N ILE A 324 -21.86 17.53 16.04
CA ILE A 324 -21.35 18.67 16.82
C ILE A 324 -22.48 19.63 17.18
N ASP A 325 -22.32 20.29 18.31
CA ASP A 325 -23.20 21.35 18.80
C ASP A 325 -22.86 22.71 18.18
N ALA A 326 -21.56 23.02 18.05
CA ALA A 326 -21.08 24.27 17.51
C ALA A 326 -19.73 24.11 16.80
N VAL A 327 -19.45 25.03 15.88
CA VAL A 327 -18.12 25.22 15.30
C VAL A 327 -17.23 25.95 16.32
N SER A 328 -16.12 25.33 16.71
CA SER A 328 -15.16 25.87 17.68
C SER A 328 -14.33 27.03 17.11
N ALA A 329 -13.64 27.77 17.99
CA ALA A 329 -12.73 28.84 17.57
C ALA A 329 -11.60 28.30 16.69
N ASP A 330 -10.97 27.19 17.09
CA ASP A 330 -9.92 26.52 16.32
C ASP A 330 -10.42 26.10 14.93
N GLN A 331 -11.65 25.59 14.84
CA GLN A 331 -12.21 25.19 13.54
C GLN A 331 -12.45 26.39 12.61
N ARG A 332 -12.76 27.57 13.17
CA ARG A 332 -12.85 28.80 12.38
C ARG A 332 -11.46 29.30 11.97
N GLU A 333 -10.49 29.25 12.88
CA GLU A 333 -9.13 29.72 12.63
C GLU A 333 -8.41 28.86 11.58
N TYR A 334 -8.45 27.53 11.74
CA TYR A 334 -7.67 26.61 10.92
C TYR A 334 -8.39 26.10 9.68
N TYR A 335 -9.72 26.03 9.68
CA TYR A 335 -10.52 25.52 8.54
C TYR A 335 -11.45 26.56 7.92
N GLY A 336 -11.54 27.76 8.50
CA GLY A 336 -12.36 28.85 7.97
C GLY A 336 -13.87 28.57 8.02
N PHE A 337 -14.33 27.61 8.83
CA PHE A 337 -15.75 27.23 8.85
C PHE A 337 -16.66 28.41 9.20
N ASP A 338 -17.48 28.80 8.24
CA ASP A 338 -18.51 29.80 8.42
C ASP A 338 -19.88 29.21 8.06
N VAL A 339 -20.66 28.88 9.09
CA VAL A 339 -22.03 28.36 8.95
C VAL A 339 -22.95 29.39 8.27
N GLY A 340 -22.63 30.68 8.36
CA GLY A 340 -23.35 31.76 7.70
C GLY A 340 -23.24 31.74 6.16
N ALA A 341 -22.29 30.98 5.61
CA ALA A 341 -22.19 30.76 4.17
C ALA A 341 -23.32 29.87 3.60
N PHE A 342 -24.16 29.29 4.47
CA PHE A 342 -25.34 28.53 4.08
C PHE A 342 -26.64 29.27 4.43
N PRO A 343 -27.76 28.96 3.74
CA PRO A 343 -29.08 29.48 4.11
C PRO A 343 -29.41 29.25 5.59
N ALA A 344 -30.30 30.05 6.16
CA ALA A 344 -30.77 29.84 7.53
C ALA A 344 -31.39 28.43 7.70
N PRO A 345 -31.27 27.79 8.88
CA PRO A 345 -31.90 26.50 9.13
C PRO A 345 -33.42 26.53 8.88
N PRO A 346 -34.00 25.51 8.24
CA PRO A 346 -35.45 25.42 8.06
C PRO A 346 -36.16 25.25 9.41
N ALA A 347 -37.48 25.48 9.46
CA ALA A 347 -38.28 25.32 10.68
C ALA A 347 -38.22 23.89 11.26
N THR A 348 -37.98 22.90 10.40
CA THR A 348 -37.75 21.50 10.78
C THR A 348 -36.38 21.24 11.42
N GLY A 349 -35.50 22.25 11.42
CA GLY A 349 -34.19 22.26 12.05
C GLY A 349 -33.04 21.72 11.19
N ARG A 350 -31.82 21.87 11.73
CA ARG A 350 -30.56 21.47 11.11
C ARG A 350 -29.61 20.87 12.14
N VAL A 351 -28.99 19.75 11.79
CA VAL A 351 -27.92 19.12 12.58
C VAL A 351 -26.57 19.33 11.89
N MET A 352 -25.51 19.55 12.67
CA MET A 352 -24.15 19.71 12.16
C MET A 352 -23.33 18.45 12.40
N LEU A 353 -22.59 18.01 11.39
CA LEU A 353 -21.68 16.88 11.52
C LEU A 353 -20.32 17.19 10.90
N LEU A 354 -19.28 16.76 11.59
CA LEU A 354 -17.93 16.66 11.05
C LEU A 354 -17.81 15.33 10.29
N LEU A 355 -17.49 15.41 9.00
CA LEU A 355 -17.29 14.23 8.17
C LEU A 355 -16.10 13.41 8.68
N SER A 356 -16.34 12.12 8.89
CA SER A 356 -15.26 11.13 9.02
C SER A 356 -14.82 10.68 7.64
N GLU A 357 -13.54 10.35 7.45
CA GLU A 357 -13.05 9.78 6.18
C GLU A 357 -13.93 8.59 5.71
N PRO A 358 -14.24 8.49 4.39
CA PRO A 358 -15.21 7.55 3.82
C PRO A 358 -14.76 6.08 3.70
#